data_AF-A0A376L1V8-F1
#
_entry.id   AF-A0A376L1V8-F1
#
_cell.length_a   1.000
_cell.length_b   1.000
_cell.length_c   1.000
_cell.angle_alpha   90.00
_cell.angle_beta   90.00
_cell.angle_gamma   90.00
#
_symmetry.space_group_name_H-M   'P 1'
#
loop_
_entity.id
_entity.type
_entity.pdbx_description
1 polymer ?
#
loop_
_entity_poly.entity_id
_entity_poly.type
_entity_poly.pdbx_seq_one_letter_code
_entity_poly.pdbx_strand_id
1 'polypeptide(L)'
;MTAPSPAKVKAALVDHDNIKSTDISVKTDQKVVTLSGFVESQAQAEEAVKVAKGVEGVTSVSDKLHVRDAKEGSVKGYAGDTATTSEIKAKLLADDIVPSRHVKVETTDGVVQLSGTVDSQAQSDRAESIAKAVDGVKSVKNDLKTK
;
A
#
# COMPACT_ATOMS: atom_id res chain seq x y z
N MET A 1 16.39 28.41 27.59
CA MET A 1 16.41 27.18 26.77
C MET A 1 15.01 26.58 26.81
N THR A 2 14.26 26.66 25.72
CA THR A 2 12.87 26.17 25.65
C THR A 2 12.89 24.65 25.44
N ALA A 3 12.21 23.90 26.30
CA ALA A 3 12.06 22.46 26.11
C ALA A 3 11.18 22.19 24.87
N PRO A 4 11.54 21.23 24.01
CA PRO A 4 10.67 20.82 22.92
C PRO A 4 9.40 20.22 23.52
N SER A 5 8.24 20.81 23.20
CA SER A 5 6.95 20.32 23.66
C SER A 5 6.35 19.40 22.59
N PRO A 6 5.83 18.21 22.94
CA PRO A 6 5.19 17.31 21.98
C PRO A 6 3.99 17.95 21.28
N ALA A 7 3.32 18.91 21.94
CA ALA A 7 2.22 19.68 21.35
C ALA A 7 2.66 20.52 20.13
N LYS A 8 3.83 21.19 20.20
CA LYS A 8 4.37 21.96 19.07
C LYS A 8 4.72 21.08 17.88
N VAL A 9 5.34 19.93 18.14
CA VAL A 9 5.66 18.97 17.09
C VAL A 9 4.39 18.45 16.43
N LYS A 10 3.38 18.08 17.24
CA LYS A 10 2.11 17.62 16.70
C LYS A 10 1.41 18.71 15.89
N ALA A 11 1.43 19.97 16.34
CA ALA A 11 0.88 21.09 15.58
C ALA A 11 1.56 21.27 14.23
N ALA A 12 2.90 21.20 14.17
CA ALA A 12 3.65 21.29 12.92
C ALA A 12 3.31 20.14 11.95
N LEU A 13 3.05 18.94 12.46
CA LEU A 13 2.63 17.80 11.63
C LEU A 13 1.18 17.92 11.13
N VAL A 14 0.30 18.57 11.91
CA VAL A 14 -1.10 18.81 11.52
C VAL A 14 -1.19 19.89 10.43
N ASP A 15 -0.28 20.86 10.44
CA ASP A 15 -0.25 21.96 9.45
C ASP A 15 0.16 21.49 8.04
N HIS A 16 0.77 20.30 7.93
CA HIS A 16 1.14 19.72 6.64
C HIS A 16 -0.01 18.93 6.00
N ASP A 17 -0.55 19.43 4.88
CA ASP A 17 -1.64 18.79 4.11
C ASP A 17 -1.35 17.33 3.72
N ASN A 18 -0.07 16.96 3.55
CA ASN A 18 0.35 15.63 3.11
C ASN A 18 0.63 14.65 4.27
N ILE A 19 0.39 15.03 5.54
CA ILE A 19 0.67 14.20 6.71
C ILE A 19 -0.63 13.96 7.49
N LYS A 20 -1.13 12.71 7.50
CA LYS A 20 -2.25 12.33 8.38
C LYS A 20 -1.78 12.17 9.82
N SER A 21 -1.68 13.30 10.52
CA SER A 21 -1.28 13.37 11.93
C SER A 21 -2.24 12.65 12.90
N THR A 22 -3.47 12.33 12.48
CA THR A 22 -4.45 11.58 13.30
C THR A 22 -3.97 10.19 13.70
N ASP A 23 -3.16 9.54 12.86
CA ASP A 23 -2.60 8.21 13.12
C ASP A 23 -1.17 8.26 13.69
N ILE A 24 -0.64 9.47 13.91
CA ILE A 24 0.72 9.70 14.39
C ILE A 24 0.69 10.16 15.85
N SER A 25 1.34 9.38 16.70
CA SER A 25 1.64 9.73 18.09
C SER A 25 3.04 10.30 18.22
N VAL A 26 3.12 11.44 18.89
CA VAL A 26 4.39 12.15 19.14
C VAL A 26 4.70 12.07 20.62
N LYS A 27 5.90 11.60 20.96
CA LYS A 27 6.44 11.62 22.33
C LYS A 27 7.74 12.41 22.35
N THR A 28 7.97 13.19 23.39
CA THR A 28 9.22 13.95 23.55
C THR A 28 9.83 13.65 24.90
N ASP A 29 11.11 13.26 24.91
CA ASP A 29 11.85 12.93 26.11
C ASP A 29 13.32 13.40 25.97
N GLN A 30 13.83 14.15 26.94
CA GLN A 30 15.22 14.64 26.96
C GLN A 30 15.73 15.24 25.63
N LYS A 31 14.88 16.03 24.93
CA LYS A 31 15.15 16.64 23.61
C LYS A 31 15.14 15.69 22.41
N VAL A 32 14.79 14.42 22.62
CA VAL A 32 14.55 13.43 21.57
C VAL A 32 13.04 13.33 21.34
N VAL A 33 12.64 13.46 20.08
CA VAL A 33 11.24 13.27 19.65
C VAL A 33 11.12 11.86 19.09
N THR A 34 10.17 11.07 19.59
CA THR A 34 9.80 9.79 19.00
C THR A 34 8.49 9.94 18.24
N LEU A 35 8.52 9.61 16.96
CA LEU A 35 7.33 9.53 16.11
C LEU A 35 6.93 8.06 16.00
N SER A 36 5.73 7.72 16.41
CA SER A 36 5.20 6.36 16.34
C SER A 36 3.78 6.38 15.78
N GLY A 37 3.40 5.36 15.04
CA GLY A 37 2.06 5.28 14.46
C GLY A 37 2.12 4.79 13.03
N PHE A 38 1.16 5.24 12.23
CA PHE A 38 1.02 4.79 10.85
C PHE A 38 1.01 5.97 9.88
N VAL A 39 1.69 5.79 8.75
CA VAL A 39 1.75 6.75 7.64
C VAL A 39 1.39 6.05 6.34
N GLU A 40 0.88 6.79 5.36
CA GLU A 40 0.35 6.25 4.10
C GLU A 40 1.44 6.00 3.05
N SER A 41 2.62 6.60 3.21
CA SER A 41 3.74 6.43 2.28
C SER A 41 5.08 6.69 2.96
N GLN A 42 6.15 6.19 2.34
CA GLN A 42 7.52 6.46 2.78
C GLN A 42 7.82 7.98 2.74
N ALA A 43 7.33 8.67 1.71
CA ALA A 43 7.49 10.12 1.59
C ALA A 43 6.85 10.86 2.78
N GLN A 44 5.67 10.41 3.23
CA GLN A 44 5.01 10.98 4.41
C GLN A 44 5.83 10.73 5.69
N ALA A 45 6.45 9.57 5.84
CA ALA A 45 7.34 9.26 6.96
C ALA A 45 8.55 10.22 6.99
N GLU A 46 9.22 10.40 5.85
CA GLU A 46 10.39 11.26 5.73
C GLU A 46 10.06 12.73 6.01
N GLU A 47 8.94 13.21 5.49
CA GLU A 47 8.49 14.58 5.72
C GLU A 47 8.16 14.81 7.20
N ALA A 48 7.48 13.87 7.86
CA ALA A 48 7.18 13.95 9.29
C ALA A 48 8.45 14.04 10.14
N VAL A 49 9.51 13.30 9.78
CA VAL A 49 10.81 13.38 10.44
C VAL A 49 11.48 14.74 10.23
N LYS A 50 11.44 15.29 9.01
CA LYS A 50 11.99 16.63 8.73
C LYS A 50 11.28 17.71 9.54
N VAL A 51 9.96 17.70 9.55
CA VAL A 51 9.13 18.66 10.28
C VAL A 51 9.45 18.59 11.77
N ALA A 52 9.50 17.38 12.34
CA ALA A 52 9.84 17.19 13.74
C ALA A 52 11.26 17.68 14.09
N LYS A 53 12.24 17.51 13.18
CA LYS A 53 13.60 18.05 13.36
C LYS A 53 13.66 19.57 13.30
N GLY A 54 12.75 20.21 12.54
CA GLY A 54 12.67 21.67 12.42
C GLY A 54 12.12 22.38 13.66
N VAL A 55 11.56 21.64 14.63
CA VAL A 55 10.99 22.23 15.85
C VAL A 55 12.11 22.66 16.81
N GLU A 56 12.03 23.91 17.28
CA GLU A 56 12.98 24.46 18.26
C GLU A 56 13.12 23.58 19.51
N GLY A 57 14.37 23.22 19.83
CA GLY A 57 14.71 22.41 20.99
C GLY A 57 14.85 20.90 20.71
N VAL A 58 14.51 20.44 19.51
CA VAL A 58 14.71 19.04 19.10
C VAL A 58 16.17 18.80 18.73
N THR A 59 16.80 17.82 19.38
CA THR A 59 18.19 17.42 19.10
C THR A 59 18.25 16.15 18.24
N SER A 60 17.28 15.25 18.40
CA SER A 60 17.19 14.04 17.59
C SER A 60 15.74 13.60 17.42
N VAL A 61 15.47 12.90 16.32
CA VAL A 61 14.15 12.31 16.04
C VAL A 61 14.33 10.81 15.84
N SER A 62 13.62 10.04 16.67
CA SER A 62 13.50 8.59 16.55
C SER A 62 12.24 8.29 15.73
N ASP A 63 12.45 7.76 14.53
CA ASP A 63 11.37 7.28 13.68
C ASP A 63 10.99 5.84 14.07
N LYS A 64 9.71 5.64 14.38
CA LYS A 64 9.05 4.34 14.60
C LYS A 64 7.70 4.31 13.85
N LEU A 65 7.60 5.09 12.77
CA LEU A 65 6.41 5.11 11.92
C LEU A 65 6.37 3.82 11.10
N HIS A 66 5.20 3.22 11.03
CA HIS A 66 4.92 2.16 10.08
C HIS A 66 4.26 2.75 8.85
N VAL A 67 4.92 2.61 7.70
CA VAL A 67 4.25 2.84 6.43
C VAL A 67 3.20 1.76 6.28
N ARG A 68 1.93 2.13 6.44
CA ARG A 68 0.84 1.38 5.81
C ARG A 68 1.12 1.57 4.34
N ASP A 69 1.50 0.51 3.64
CA ASP A 69 1.47 0.46 2.19
C ASP A 69 0.03 0.73 1.72
N ALA A 70 -0.38 2.00 1.79
CA ALA A 70 -1.49 2.53 1.03
C ALA A 70 -0.90 2.78 -0.36
N LYS A 71 -0.53 1.68 -1.04
CA LYS A 71 -0.35 1.72 -2.47
C LYS A 71 -1.66 2.26 -3.03
N GLU A 72 -1.58 3.47 -3.55
CA GLU A 72 -2.65 4.29 -4.09
C GLU A 72 -3.75 3.42 -4.71
N GLY A 73 -4.90 3.39 -4.04
CA GLY A 73 -6.10 2.78 -4.54
C GLY A 73 -7.21 3.57 -3.91
N SER A 74 -7.65 4.62 -4.61
CA SER A 74 -8.81 5.43 -4.22
C SER A 74 -9.90 4.49 -3.68
N VAL A 75 -10.67 4.88 -2.66
CA VAL A 75 -11.77 4.05 -2.12
C VAL A 75 -12.75 3.55 -3.20
N LYS A 76 -12.78 4.24 -4.36
CA LYS A 76 -13.47 3.84 -5.60
C LYS A 76 -12.77 2.72 -6.40
N GLY A 77 -11.45 2.69 -6.42
CA GLY A 77 -10.62 1.63 -6.98
C GLY A 77 -10.78 0.32 -6.20
N TYR A 78 -10.64 0.34 -4.87
CA TYR A 78 -10.73 -0.88 -4.05
C TYR A 78 -12.08 -1.62 -4.16
N ALA A 79 -13.19 -0.87 -4.22
CA ALA A 79 -14.51 -1.44 -4.42
C ALA A 79 -14.67 -2.06 -5.83
N GLY A 80 -14.11 -1.41 -6.85
CA GLY A 80 -14.05 -1.95 -8.22
C GLY A 80 -13.12 -3.16 -8.32
N ASP A 81 -11.93 -3.09 -7.74
CA ASP A 81 -10.90 -4.13 -7.74
C ASP A 81 -11.38 -5.43 -7.09
N THR A 82 -12.21 -5.33 -6.05
CA THR A 82 -12.82 -6.50 -5.41
C THR A 82 -13.81 -7.18 -6.35
N ALA A 83 -14.62 -6.41 -7.09
CA ALA A 83 -15.54 -6.94 -8.09
C ALA A 83 -14.79 -7.53 -9.29
N THR A 84 -13.78 -6.82 -9.81
CA THR A 84 -12.89 -7.27 -10.88
C THR A 84 -12.18 -8.56 -10.50
N THR A 85 -11.61 -8.65 -9.29
CA THR A 85 -10.95 -9.87 -8.79
C THR A 85 -11.91 -11.05 -8.73
N SER A 86 -13.13 -10.82 -8.23
CA SER A 86 -14.17 -11.85 -8.15
C SER A 86 -14.58 -12.34 -9.53
N GLU A 87 -14.73 -11.43 -10.51
CA GLU A 87 -15.08 -11.78 -11.88
C GLU A 87 -13.95 -12.58 -12.57
N ILE A 88 -12.69 -12.16 -12.42
CA ILE A 88 -11.53 -12.89 -12.97
C ILE A 88 -11.49 -14.30 -12.38
N LYS A 89 -11.64 -14.44 -11.06
CA LYS A 89 -11.69 -15.76 -10.41
C LYS A 89 -12.84 -16.63 -10.93
N ALA A 90 -14.02 -16.06 -11.13
CA ALA A 90 -15.16 -16.79 -11.66
C ALA A 90 -14.90 -17.26 -13.10
N LYS A 91 -14.34 -16.40 -13.96
CA LYS A 91 -13.97 -16.76 -15.34
C LYS A 91 -12.87 -17.82 -15.40
N LEU A 92 -11.85 -17.71 -14.54
CA LEU A 92 -10.81 -18.73 -14.43
C LEU A 92 -11.35 -20.06 -13.90
N LEU A 93 -12.32 -20.03 -12.98
CA LEU A 93 -12.96 -21.23 -12.45
C LEU A 93 -13.85 -21.92 -13.50
N ALA A 94 -14.43 -21.15 -14.41
CA ALA A 94 -15.24 -21.66 -15.51
C ALA A 94 -14.40 -22.15 -16.71
N ASP A 95 -13.09 -21.90 -16.72
CA ASP A 95 -12.20 -22.34 -17.79
C ASP A 95 -11.50 -23.65 -17.39
N ASP A 96 -11.85 -24.76 -18.05
CA ASP A 96 -11.29 -26.10 -17.78
C ASP A 96 -9.79 -26.22 -18.10
N ILE A 97 -9.21 -25.25 -18.82
CA ILE A 97 -7.81 -25.30 -19.24
C ILE A 97 -6.90 -24.77 -18.14
N VAL A 98 -7.33 -23.74 -17.39
CA VAL A 98 -6.53 -23.12 -16.34
C VAL A 98 -6.84 -23.74 -14.96
N PRO A 99 -5.84 -24.25 -14.22
CA PRO A 99 -6.05 -24.79 -12.90
C PRO A 99 -6.23 -23.66 -11.87
N SER A 100 -7.41 -23.02 -11.87
CA SER A 100 -7.77 -21.88 -11.03
C SER A 100 -7.52 -22.09 -9.53
N ARG A 101 -7.58 -23.35 -9.06
CA ARG A 101 -7.28 -23.72 -7.66
C ARG A 101 -5.83 -23.46 -7.25
N HIS A 102 -4.90 -23.41 -8.21
CA HIS A 102 -3.47 -23.16 -8.00
C HIS A 102 -3.03 -21.75 -8.44
N VAL A 103 -4.00 -20.91 -8.83
CA VAL A 103 -3.77 -19.54 -9.30
C VAL A 103 -4.36 -18.56 -8.30
N LYS A 104 -3.50 -17.73 -7.72
CA LYS A 104 -3.88 -16.58 -6.90
C LYS A 104 -4.06 -15.37 -7.82
N VAL A 105 -5.17 -14.65 -7.61
CA VAL A 105 -5.49 -13.40 -8.31
C VAL A 105 -5.64 -12.30 -7.28
N GLU A 106 -4.88 -11.23 -7.46
CA GLU A 106 -4.95 -10.00 -6.68
C GLU A 106 -5.09 -8.81 -7.63
N THR A 107 -6.00 -7.88 -7.36
CA THR A 107 -6.15 -6.66 -8.15
C THR A 107 -5.90 -5.46 -7.27
N THR A 108 -5.14 -4.49 -7.77
CA THR A 108 -4.86 -3.24 -7.06
C THR A 108 -4.82 -2.09 -8.07
N ASP A 109 -5.76 -1.16 -7.92
CA ASP A 109 -5.95 0.01 -8.79
C ASP A 109 -6.09 -0.35 -10.28
N GLY A 110 -6.83 -1.44 -10.58
CA GLY A 110 -6.99 -1.99 -11.92
C GLY A 110 -5.75 -2.73 -12.46
N VAL A 111 -4.70 -2.91 -11.67
CA VAL A 111 -3.58 -3.79 -12.02
C VAL A 111 -3.81 -5.17 -11.43
N VAL A 112 -3.99 -6.16 -12.28
CA VAL A 112 -4.18 -7.56 -11.87
C VAL A 112 -2.83 -8.24 -11.78
N GLN A 113 -2.60 -8.95 -10.69
CA GLN A 113 -1.46 -9.82 -10.49
C GLN A 113 -1.93 -11.27 -10.41
N LEU A 114 -1.37 -12.10 -11.30
CA LEU A 114 -1.57 -13.54 -11.35
C LEU A 114 -0.32 -14.21 -10.80
N SER A 115 -0.46 -15.03 -9.77
CA SER A 115 0.67 -15.73 -9.13
C SER A 115 0.29 -17.17 -8.84
N GLY A 116 1.26 -18.09 -8.85
CA GLY A 116 1.00 -19.50 -8.56
C GLY A 116 1.72 -20.45 -9.50
N THR A 117 1.16 -21.64 -9.67
CA THR A 117 1.77 -22.69 -10.49
C THR A 117 0.75 -23.25 -11.47
N VAL A 118 1.15 -23.32 -12.73
CA VAL A 118 0.40 -23.93 -13.82
C VAL A 118 1.21 -25.06 -14.43
N ASP A 119 0.54 -25.99 -15.10
CA ASP A 119 1.18 -27.18 -15.67
C ASP A 119 1.72 -26.93 -17.09
N SER A 120 1.41 -25.80 -17.73
CA SER A 120 1.93 -25.44 -19.05
C SER A 120 1.90 -23.93 -19.33
N GLN A 121 2.80 -23.46 -20.20
CA GLN A 121 2.85 -22.05 -20.61
C GLN A 121 1.52 -21.59 -21.24
N ALA A 122 0.89 -22.45 -22.04
CA ALA A 122 -0.42 -22.15 -22.64
C ALA A 122 -1.51 -21.84 -21.59
N GLN A 123 -1.44 -22.46 -20.40
CA GLN A 123 -2.36 -22.15 -19.30
C GLN A 123 -2.06 -20.78 -18.69
N SER A 124 -0.78 -20.41 -18.60
CA SER A 124 -0.34 -19.09 -18.16
C SER A 124 -0.87 -17.99 -19.10
N ASP A 125 -0.68 -18.17 -20.40
CA ASP A 125 -1.13 -17.22 -21.42
C ASP A 125 -2.67 -17.11 -21.47
N ARG A 126 -3.36 -18.25 -21.25
CA ARG A 126 -4.82 -18.29 -21.15
C ARG A 126 -5.32 -17.52 -19.93
N ALA A 127 -4.69 -17.70 -18.77
CA ALA A 127 -5.04 -16.98 -17.55
C ALA A 127 -4.85 -15.47 -17.70
N GLU A 128 -3.75 -15.05 -18.33
CA GLU A 128 -3.49 -13.64 -18.64
C GLU A 128 -4.56 -13.06 -19.57
N SER A 129 -4.93 -13.80 -20.62
CA SER A 129 -5.95 -13.36 -21.58
C SER A 129 -7.32 -13.19 -20.93
N ILE A 130 -7.70 -14.12 -20.04
CA ILE A 130 -8.95 -14.05 -19.27
C ILE A 130 -8.94 -12.81 -18.36
N ALA A 131 -7.84 -12.56 -17.65
CA ALA A 131 -7.71 -11.39 -16.80
C ALA A 131 -7.80 -10.08 -17.59
N LYS A 132 -7.16 -9.99 -18.77
CA LYS A 132 -7.22 -8.81 -19.65
C LYS A 132 -8.62 -8.56 -20.22
N ALA A 133 -9.46 -9.58 -20.32
CA ALA A 133 -10.82 -9.48 -20.85
C ALA A 133 -11.87 -9.02 -19.83
N VAL A 134 -11.47 -8.70 -18.59
CA VAL A 134 -12.37 -8.19 -17.55
C VAL A 134 -12.39 -6.66 -17.56
N ASP A 135 -13.58 -6.09 -17.48
CA ASP A 135 -13.77 -4.64 -17.40
C ASP A 135 -13.12 -4.05 -16.14
N GLY A 136 -12.42 -2.93 -16.32
CA GLY A 136 -11.67 -2.27 -15.25
C GLY A 136 -10.20 -2.70 -15.13
N VAL A 137 -9.77 -3.72 -15.87
CA VAL A 137 -8.36 -4.13 -15.90
C VAL A 137 -7.54 -3.18 -16.78
N LYS A 138 -6.62 -2.46 -16.16
CA LYS A 138 -5.67 -1.56 -16.83
C LYS A 138 -4.41 -2.31 -17.27
N SER A 139 -3.95 -3.27 -16.47
CA SER A 139 -2.74 -4.04 -16.75
C SER A 139 -2.76 -5.37 -16.04
N VAL A 140 -2.05 -6.37 -16.60
CA VAL A 140 -1.91 -7.70 -16.01
C VAL A 140 -0.44 -8.03 -15.84
N LYS A 141 -0.05 -8.37 -14.61
CA LYS A 141 1.24 -8.92 -14.26
C LYS A 141 1.11 -10.43 -14.09
N ASN A 142 1.72 -11.16 -15.01
CA ASN A 142 1.74 -12.61 -14.98
C ASN A 142 3.03 -13.11 -14.31
N ASP A 143 2.91 -13.61 -13.08
CA ASP A 143 3.98 -14.23 -12.27
C ASP A 143 3.71 -15.75 -12.09
N LEU A 144 2.93 -16.35 -13.00
CA LEU A 144 2.66 -17.78 -12.96
C LEU A 144 3.90 -18.57 -13.36
N LYS A 145 4.21 -19.60 -12.56
CA LYS A 145 5.31 -20.52 -12.84
C LYS A 145 4.79 -21.77 -13.51
N THR A 146 5.39 -22.16 -14.61
CA THR A 146 5.16 -23.46 -15.24
C THR A 146 5.99 -24.54 -14.54
N LYS A 147 5.45 -25.75 -14.40
CA LYS A 147 6.24 -26.93 -13.99
C LYS A 147 7.15 -27.43 -15.10
#